data_AF-A0A7V8VSG3-F1
#
_entry.id   AF-A0A7V8VSG3-F1
#
_cell.length_a   1.000
_cell.length_b   1.000
_cell.length_c   1.000
_cell.angle_alpha   90.00
_cell.angle_beta   90.00
_cell.angle_gamma   90.00
#
_symmetry.space_group_name_H-M   'P 1'
#
loop_
_entity.id
_entity.type
_entity.pdbx_description
1 polymer ?
#
loop_
_entity_poly.entity_id
_entity_poly.type
_entity_poly.pdbx_seq_one_letter_code
_entity_poly.pdbx_strand_id
1 'polypeptide(L)'
;MQLFVVALVALLLPTSLLAQQGSAPAAQAQQPTQEVQAWFMELQQISGKLGEIQVRALQDPELQAAQNSLGTEVKAAMDKVDPGLAASVERVGALEQEAMKAQQEGDQAKLAQLAQEAQQIQTRFVTAQSTVLEQPELAAKVEAFQTRLERRMIEVDPEARTLIQRLRELETKLQTAMQQPASR
;
A
#
# COMPACT_ATOMS: atom_id res chain seq x y z
N MET A 1 -8.41 -28.60 11.07
CA MET A 1 -9.08 -29.49 10.09
C MET A 1 -8.07 -29.99 9.08
N GLN A 2 -8.25 -31.23 8.63
CA GLN A 2 -7.27 -32.09 7.97
C GLN A 2 -6.70 -31.55 6.64
N LEU A 3 -5.40 -31.78 6.45
CA LEU A 3 -4.68 -31.65 5.19
C LEU A 3 -5.15 -32.74 4.22
N PHE A 4 -5.76 -32.33 3.10
CA PHE A 4 -6.00 -33.21 1.96
C PHE A 4 -4.72 -33.29 1.12
N VAL A 5 -4.09 -34.46 1.17
CA VAL A 5 -3.13 -34.95 0.18
C VAL A 5 -3.91 -35.27 -1.08
N VAL A 6 -3.58 -34.61 -2.19
CA VAL A 6 -4.00 -35.08 -3.52
C VAL A 6 -2.75 -35.24 -4.38
N ALA A 7 -2.44 -36.50 -4.63
CA ALA A 7 -1.50 -36.96 -5.62
C ALA A 7 -2.01 -36.60 -7.03
N LEU A 8 -1.13 -36.14 -7.91
CA LEU A 8 -1.38 -36.19 -9.35
C LEU A 8 -0.11 -36.59 -10.11
N VAL A 9 -0.06 -37.89 -10.39
CA VAL A 9 0.32 -38.56 -11.64
C VAL A 9 1.26 -37.80 -12.59
N ALA A 10 2.47 -38.34 -12.73
CA ALA A 10 3.37 -38.16 -13.86
C ALA A 10 2.84 -38.86 -15.12
N LEU A 11 2.88 -38.19 -16.30
CA LEU A 11 2.91 -38.85 -17.62
C LEU A 11 3.33 -37.89 -18.76
N LEU A 12 4.57 -38.11 -19.24
CA LEU A 12 5.08 -38.11 -20.63
C LEU A 12 4.89 -36.90 -21.60
N LEU A 13 6.01 -36.19 -21.79
CA LEU A 13 6.64 -35.52 -22.97
C LEU A 13 5.89 -35.46 -24.34
N PRO A 14 6.10 -34.38 -25.12
CA PRO A 14 7.11 -34.49 -26.19
C PRO A 14 8.11 -33.32 -26.27
N THR A 15 9.36 -33.73 -26.47
CA THR A 15 10.48 -32.99 -27.04
C THR A 15 10.10 -32.32 -28.36
N SER A 16 10.10 -30.98 -28.39
CA SER A 16 10.19 -30.21 -29.64
C SER A 16 11.49 -29.42 -29.64
N LEU A 17 12.38 -29.87 -30.53
CA LEU A 17 13.68 -29.31 -30.87
C LEU A 17 13.60 -27.85 -31.37
N LEU A 18 14.58 -27.07 -30.92
CA LEU A 18 15.36 -26.07 -31.67
C LEU A 18 14.62 -25.05 -32.55
N ALA A 19 14.35 -23.89 -31.95
CA ALA A 19 14.58 -22.60 -32.60
C ALA A 19 15.60 -21.81 -31.76
N GLN A 20 16.87 -21.90 -32.16
CA GLN A 20 17.94 -20.99 -31.71
C GLN A 20 17.66 -19.59 -32.27
N GLN A 21 17.02 -18.73 -31.49
CA GLN A 21 17.04 -17.27 -31.70
C GLN A 21 17.22 -16.58 -30.35
N GLY A 22 18.49 -16.35 -30.01
CA GLY A 22 18.95 -15.26 -29.15
C GLY A 22 18.38 -15.23 -27.73
N SER A 23 18.77 -16.19 -26.88
CA SER A 23 18.74 -15.97 -25.43
C SER A 23 19.66 -14.79 -25.11
N ALA A 24 19.11 -13.58 -25.03
CA ALA A 24 19.80 -12.47 -24.39
C ALA A 24 20.23 -12.92 -22.99
N PRO A 25 21.45 -12.61 -22.52
CA PRO A 25 21.89 -12.99 -21.19
C PRO A 25 20.86 -12.48 -20.18
N ALA A 26 20.26 -13.42 -19.45
CA ALA A 26 19.35 -13.11 -18.36
C ALA A 26 20.09 -12.14 -17.43
N ALA A 27 19.61 -10.89 -17.36
CA ALA A 27 20.12 -9.90 -16.42
C ALA A 27 20.06 -10.55 -15.03
N GLN A 28 21.22 -10.91 -14.50
CA GLN A 28 21.34 -11.44 -13.15
C GLN A 28 20.75 -10.36 -12.23
N ALA A 29 19.60 -10.64 -11.63
CA ALA A 29 18.98 -9.74 -10.68
C ALA A 29 20.00 -9.46 -9.58
N GLN A 30 20.56 -8.26 -9.58
CA GLN A 30 21.55 -7.83 -8.61
C GLN A 30 20.91 -7.95 -7.24
N GLN A 31 21.41 -8.87 -6.42
CA GLN A 31 20.95 -9.02 -5.06
C GLN A 31 21.21 -7.70 -4.31
N PRO A 32 20.25 -7.20 -3.52
CA PRO A 32 20.48 -6.01 -2.70
C PRO A 32 21.72 -6.21 -1.84
N THR A 33 22.54 -5.18 -1.72
CA THR A 33 23.75 -5.24 -0.89
C THR A 33 23.37 -5.51 0.57
N GLN A 34 24.27 -6.13 1.33
CA GLN A 34 24.04 -6.40 2.77
C GLN A 34 23.69 -5.13 3.55
N GLU A 35 24.24 -3.99 3.14
CA GLU A 35 23.94 -2.67 3.72
C GLU A 35 22.48 -2.24 3.48
N VAL A 36 21.97 -2.39 2.25
CA VAL A 36 20.57 -2.10 1.92
C VAL A 36 19.63 -2.99 2.74
N GLN A 37 19.98 -4.28 2.90
CA GLN A 37 19.20 -5.20 3.72
C GLN A 37 19.17 -4.77 5.20
N ALA A 38 20.29 -4.29 5.75
CA ALA A 38 20.35 -3.75 7.11
C ALA A 38 19.47 -2.50 7.27
N TRP A 39 19.49 -1.58 6.31
CA TRP A 39 18.61 -0.40 6.32
C TRP A 39 17.13 -0.77 6.29
N PHE A 40 16.73 -1.78 5.50
CA PHE A 40 15.35 -2.26 5.50
C PHE A 40 14.91 -2.81 6.85
N MET A 41 15.77 -3.59 7.52
CA MET A 41 15.47 -4.08 8.88
C MET A 41 15.33 -2.94 9.88
N GLU A 42 16.22 -1.95 9.82
CA GLU A 42 16.16 -0.78 10.69
C GLU A 42 14.88 0.04 10.45
N LEU A 43 14.51 0.27 9.18
CA LEU A 43 13.29 0.95 8.79
C LEU A 43 12.04 0.28 9.36
N GLN A 44 11.98 -1.06 9.30
CA GLN A 44 10.87 -1.84 9.86
C GLN A 44 10.78 -1.68 11.39
N GLN A 45 11.92 -1.73 12.09
CA GLN A 45 11.95 -1.55 13.54
C GLN A 45 11.49 -0.16 13.96
N ILE A 46 11.99 0.88 13.29
CA ILE A 46 11.58 2.27 13.54
C ILE A 46 10.10 2.47 13.24
N SER A 47 9.60 1.91 12.13
CA SER A 47 8.18 2.02 11.75
C SER A 47 7.27 1.37 12.80
N GLY A 48 7.66 0.21 13.35
CA GLY A 48 6.92 -0.45 14.43
C GLY A 48 6.84 0.42 15.69
N LYS A 49 7.99 0.93 16.16
CA LYS A 49 8.05 1.84 17.32
C LYS A 49 7.22 3.11 17.11
N LEU A 50 7.37 3.77 15.96
CA LEU A 50 6.60 4.98 15.64
C LEU A 50 5.11 4.69 15.54
N GLY A 51 4.70 3.52 15.04
CA GLY A 51 3.31 3.09 15.02
C GLY A 51 2.70 2.98 16.42
N GLU A 52 3.41 2.39 17.38
CA GLU A 52 2.97 2.31 18.78
C GLU A 52 2.85 3.70 19.43
N ILE A 53 3.83 4.58 19.18
CA ILE A 53 3.79 5.97 19.66
C ILE A 53 2.61 6.73 19.03
N GLN A 54 2.40 6.57 17.72
CA GLN A 54 1.30 7.21 17.01
C GLN A 54 -0.06 6.77 17.54
N VAL A 55 -0.27 5.48 17.79
CA VAL A 55 -1.51 4.95 18.39
C VAL A 55 -1.76 5.59 19.75
N ARG A 56 -0.72 5.72 20.60
CA ARG A 56 -0.84 6.40 21.90
C ARG A 56 -1.13 7.90 21.74
N ALA A 57 -0.47 8.58 20.81
CA ALA A 57 -0.72 10.00 20.53
C ALA A 57 -2.16 10.23 20.05
N LEU A 58 -2.70 9.34 19.23
CA LEU A 58 -4.10 9.38 18.75
C LEU A 58 -5.14 9.05 19.82
N GLN A 59 -4.75 8.68 21.05
CA GLN A 59 -5.68 8.63 22.18
C GLN A 59 -6.06 10.03 22.68
N ASP A 60 -5.36 11.07 22.21
CA ASP A 60 -5.68 12.46 22.50
C ASP A 60 -7.02 12.86 21.85
N PRO A 61 -8.01 13.35 22.63
CA PRO A 61 -9.34 13.63 22.11
C PRO A 61 -9.36 14.77 21.09
N GLU A 62 -8.45 15.75 21.19
CA GLU A 62 -8.37 16.84 20.21
C GLU A 62 -7.83 16.33 18.87
N LEU A 63 -6.85 15.42 18.89
CA LEU A 63 -6.36 14.78 17.67
C LEU A 63 -7.42 13.88 17.02
N GLN A 64 -8.20 13.13 17.80
CA GLN A 64 -9.30 12.33 17.25
C GLN A 64 -10.36 13.22 16.59
N ALA A 65 -10.74 14.32 17.25
CA ALA A 65 -11.67 15.28 16.69
C ALA A 65 -11.13 15.89 15.38
N ALA A 66 -9.85 16.28 15.36
CA ALA A 66 -9.20 16.82 14.17
C ALA A 66 -9.13 15.78 13.04
N GLN A 67 -8.82 14.51 13.34
CA GLN A 67 -8.78 13.42 12.37
C GLN A 67 -10.16 13.16 11.75
N ASN A 68 -11.21 13.10 12.59
CA ASN A 68 -12.58 12.89 12.14
C ASN A 68 -13.09 14.04 11.27
N SER A 69 -12.78 15.29 11.67
CA SER A 69 -13.11 16.49 10.89
C SER A 69 -12.42 16.44 9.53
N LEU A 70 -11.10 16.20 9.51
CA LEU A 70 -10.33 16.10 8.27
C LEU A 70 -10.86 14.98 7.37
N GLY A 71 -11.14 13.80 7.91
CA GLY A 71 -11.70 12.68 7.15
C GLY A 71 -13.07 13.00 6.53
N THR A 72 -13.93 13.71 7.26
CA THR A 72 -15.23 14.16 6.76
C THR A 72 -15.07 15.15 5.60
N GLU A 73 -14.14 16.09 5.72
CA GLU A 73 -13.85 17.07 4.68
C GLU A 73 -13.23 16.43 3.43
N VAL A 74 -12.26 15.52 3.60
CA VAL A 74 -11.67 14.75 2.49
C VAL A 74 -12.76 14.00 1.75
N LYS A 75 -13.63 13.28 2.49
CA LYS A 75 -14.76 12.54 1.90
C LYS A 75 -15.68 13.48 1.11
N ALA A 76 -16.10 14.59 1.71
CA ALA A 76 -16.96 15.55 1.04
C ALA A 76 -16.30 16.18 -0.19
N ALA A 77 -14.99 16.39 -0.17
CA ALA A 77 -14.24 16.87 -1.34
C ALA A 77 -14.15 15.79 -2.43
N MET A 78 -13.96 14.52 -2.06
CA MET A 78 -13.97 13.40 -3.01
C MET A 78 -15.33 13.22 -3.66
N ASP A 79 -16.42 13.33 -2.90
CA ASP A 79 -17.80 13.27 -3.43
C ASP A 79 -18.08 14.43 -4.41
N LYS A 80 -17.46 15.60 -4.21
CA LYS A 80 -17.56 16.72 -5.15
C LYS A 80 -16.78 16.47 -6.45
N VAL A 81 -15.61 15.84 -6.36
CA VAL A 81 -14.76 15.52 -7.52
C VAL A 81 -15.36 14.36 -8.33
N ASP A 82 -15.88 13.33 -7.67
CA ASP A 82 -16.59 12.20 -8.30
C ASP A 82 -17.87 11.88 -7.52
N PRO A 83 -19.04 12.40 -7.94
CA PRO A 83 -20.33 12.12 -7.30
C PRO A 83 -20.75 10.65 -7.33
N GLY A 84 -20.15 9.83 -8.21
CA GLY A 84 -20.42 8.40 -8.29
C GLY A 84 -19.56 7.56 -7.33
N LEU A 85 -18.68 8.20 -6.55
CA LEU A 85 -17.72 7.49 -5.72
C LEU A 85 -18.39 6.77 -4.55
N ALA A 86 -19.39 7.39 -3.91
CA ALA A 86 -20.16 6.75 -2.84
C ALA A 86 -20.79 5.42 -3.30
N ALA A 87 -21.43 5.43 -4.47
CA ALA A 87 -22.00 4.20 -5.07
C ALA A 87 -20.91 3.16 -5.41
N SER A 88 -19.73 3.62 -5.81
CA SER A 88 -18.59 2.73 -6.08
C SER A 88 -18.07 2.06 -4.80
N VAL A 89 -18.07 2.76 -3.66
CA VAL A 89 -17.69 2.19 -2.36
C VAL A 89 -18.69 1.13 -1.91
N GLU A 90 -19.99 1.40 -2.03
CA GLU A 90 -21.04 0.41 -1.75
C GLU A 90 -20.91 -0.81 -2.67
N ARG A 91 -20.57 -0.59 -3.94
CA ARG A 91 -20.37 -1.65 -4.91
C ARG A 91 -19.24 -2.61 -4.52
N VAL A 92 -18.14 -2.12 -3.94
CA VAL A 92 -17.03 -2.97 -3.47
C VAL A 92 -17.51 -3.98 -2.42
N GLY A 93 -18.37 -3.59 -1.49
CA GLY A 93 -18.93 -4.51 -0.51
C GLY A 93 -19.78 -5.63 -1.13
N ALA A 94 -20.48 -5.33 -2.23
CA ALA A 94 -21.22 -6.34 -3.00
C ALA A 94 -20.30 -7.24 -3.83
N LEU A 95 -19.20 -6.70 -4.39
CA LEU A 95 -18.22 -7.47 -5.16
C LEU A 95 -17.59 -8.60 -4.35
N GLU A 96 -17.31 -8.37 -3.07
CA GLU A 96 -16.73 -9.40 -2.19
C GLU A 96 -17.68 -10.60 -2.04
N GLN A 97 -18.97 -10.35 -1.80
CA GLN A 97 -19.97 -11.40 -1.66
C GLN A 97 -20.17 -12.16 -2.98
N GLU A 98 -20.21 -11.45 -4.12
CA GLU A 98 -20.29 -12.06 -5.44
C GLU A 98 -19.05 -12.90 -5.77
N ALA A 99 -17.86 -12.44 -5.38
CA ALA A 99 -16.62 -13.16 -5.61
C ALA A 99 -16.56 -14.46 -4.79
N MET A 100 -16.95 -14.41 -3.51
CA MET A 100 -17.05 -15.61 -2.67
C MET A 100 -18.00 -16.65 -3.29
N LYS A 101 -19.16 -16.21 -3.78
CA LYS A 101 -20.12 -17.09 -4.45
C LYS A 101 -19.56 -17.67 -5.74
N ALA A 102 -19.01 -16.83 -6.63
CA ALA A 102 -18.41 -17.28 -7.89
C ALA A 102 -17.26 -18.27 -7.65
N GLN A 103 -16.47 -18.07 -6.58
CA GLN A 103 -15.42 -19.00 -6.18
C GLN A 103 -15.98 -20.37 -5.75
N GLN A 104 -17.07 -20.40 -4.97
CA GLN A 104 -17.74 -21.64 -4.55
C GLN A 104 -18.34 -22.40 -5.75
N GLU A 105 -18.86 -21.66 -6.73
CA GLU A 105 -19.45 -22.21 -7.97
C GLU A 105 -18.39 -22.58 -9.02
N GLY A 106 -17.12 -22.22 -8.81
CA GLY A 106 -16.05 -22.42 -9.78
C GLY A 106 -16.15 -21.53 -11.02
N ASP A 107 -16.90 -20.43 -10.95
CA ASP A 107 -17.13 -19.51 -12.07
C ASP A 107 -15.96 -18.53 -12.26
N GLN A 108 -14.94 -19.01 -12.96
CA GLN A 108 -13.74 -18.23 -13.28
C GLN A 108 -14.02 -16.99 -14.15
N ALA A 109 -15.04 -17.06 -15.02
CA ALA A 109 -15.40 -15.94 -15.89
C ALA A 109 -15.97 -14.78 -15.07
N LYS A 110 -16.88 -15.09 -14.13
CA LYS A 110 -17.41 -14.10 -13.20
C LYS A 110 -16.34 -13.53 -12.29
N LEU A 111 -15.44 -14.36 -11.76
CA LEU A 111 -14.29 -13.87 -10.96
C LEU A 111 -13.42 -12.88 -11.73
N ALA A 112 -13.11 -13.17 -13.00
CA ALA A 112 -12.35 -12.26 -13.86
C ALA A 112 -13.08 -10.92 -14.09
N GLN A 113 -14.40 -10.96 -14.30
CA GLN A 113 -15.23 -9.76 -14.43
C GLN A 113 -15.23 -8.92 -13.14
N LEU A 114 -15.43 -9.55 -11.99
CA LEU A 114 -15.45 -8.87 -10.68
C LEU A 114 -14.10 -8.22 -10.37
N ALA A 115 -12.99 -8.89 -10.72
CA ALA A 115 -11.65 -8.34 -10.57
C ALA A 115 -11.44 -7.09 -11.44
N GLN A 116 -11.91 -7.10 -12.69
CA GLN A 116 -11.86 -5.92 -13.57
C GLN A 116 -12.68 -4.75 -13.01
N GLU A 117 -13.88 -5.03 -12.50
CA GLU A 117 -14.74 -4.01 -11.89
C GLU A 117 -14.10 -3.41 -10.63
N ALA A 118 -13.54 -4.25 -9.75
CA ALA A 118 -12.80 -3.80 -8.57
C ALA A 118 -11.61 -2.89 -8.94
N GLN A 119 -10.86 -3.25 -9.99
CA GLN A 119 -9.73 -2.44 -10.47
C GLN A 119 -10.19 -1.06 -10.96
N GLN A 120 -11.31 -0.99 -11.68
CA GLN A 120 -11.87 0.29 -12.15
C GLN A 120 -12.29 1.19 -10.98
N ILE A 121 -12.97 0.62 -9.97
CA ILE A 121 -13.36 1.35 -8.77
C ILE A 121 -12.12 1.86 -8.03
N GLN A 122 -11.09 1.03 -7.88
CA GLN A 122 -9.84 1.42 -7.23
C GLN A 122 -9.17 2.60 -7.97
N THR A 123 -9.07 2.54 -9.29
CA THR A 123 -8.49 3.63 -10.10
C THR A 123 -9.27 4.94 -9.95
N ARG A 124 -10.60 4.89 -9.93
CA ARG A 124 -11.43 6.07 -9.69
C ARG A 124 -11.18 6.66 -8.30
N PHE A 125 -11.15 5.82 -7.28
CA PHE A 125 -10.91 6.24 -5.91
C PHE A 125 -9.54 6.91 -5.73
N VAL A 126 -8.47 6.28 -6.25
CA VAL A 126 -7.11 6.85 -6.17
C VAL A 126 -7.02 8.17 -6.92
N THR A 127 -7.62 8.27 -8.11
CA THR A 127 -7.67 9.52 -8.88
C THR A 127 -8.38 10.61 -8.09
N ALA A 128 -9.58 10.35 -7.58
CA ALA A 128 -10.34 11.32 -6.80
C ALA A 128 -9.58 11.76 -5.54
N GLN A 129 -8.95 10.81 -4.83
CA GLN A 129 -8.12 11.12 -3.67
C GLN A 129 -6.93 12.01 -4.02
N SER A 130 -6.16 11.71 -5.07
CA SER A 130 -5.02 12.54 -5.51
C SER A 130 -5.47 13.96 -5.84
N THR A 131 -6.52 14.10 -6.66
CA THR A 131 -7.07 15.40 -7.03
C THR A 131 -7.53 16.21 -5.83
N VAL A 132 -8.10 15.55 -4.81
CA VAL A 132 -8.54 16.18 -3.58
C VAL A 132 -7.35 16.61 -2.71
N LEU A 133 -6.33 15.76 -2.56
CA LEU A 133 -5.13 16.08 -1.78
C LEU A 133 -4.27 17.18 -2.41
N GLU A 134 -4.37 17.38 -3.73
CA GLU A 134 -3.74 18.51 -4.44
C GLU A 134 -4.43 19.86 -4.17
N GLN A 135 -5.62 19.87 -3.54
CA GLN A 135 -6.31 21.11 -3.21
C GLN A 135 -5.56 21.87 -2.10
N PRO A 136 -5.16 23.14 -2.30
CA PRO A 136 -4.32 23.87 -1.35
C PRO A 136 -4.89 23.97 0.06
N GLU A 137 -6.21 24.18 0.19
CA GLU A 137 -6.87 24.26 1.50
C GLU A 137 -6.79 22.95 2.26
N LEU A 138 -6.97 21.83 1.58
CA LEU A 138 -6.92 20.52 2.21
C LEU A 138 -5.49 20.11 2.53
N ALA A 139 -4.54 20.40 1.63
CA ALA A 139 -3.12 20.20 1.88
C ALA A 139 -2.67 20.94 3.16
N ALA A 140 -3.08 22.20 3.33
CA ALA A 140 -2.78 22.97 4.54
C ALA A 140 -3.38 22.34 5.81
N LYS A 141 -4.61 21.80 5.74
CA LYS A 141 -5.23 21.10 6.87
C LYS A 141 -4.54 19.78 7.21
N VAL A 142 -4.13 19.03 6.19
CA VAL A 142 -3.34 17.81 6.33
C VAL A 142 -2.00 18.10 7.00
N GLU A 143 -1.27 19.13 6.55
CA GLU A 143 -0.02 19.58 7.16
C GLU A 143 -0.20 20.02 8.62
N ALA A 144 -1.27 20.80 8.89
CA ALA A 144 -1.59 21.23 10.24
C ALA A 144 -1.90 20.05 11.17
N PHE A 145 -2.62 19.04 10.69
CA PHE A 145 -2.88 17.81 11.45
C PHE A 145 -1.59 17.03 11.71
N GLN A 146 -0.75 16.82 10.68
CA GLN A 146 0.54 16.13 10.82
C GLN A 146 1.46 16.81 11.84
N THR A 147 1.53 18.15 11.82
CA THR A 147 2.32 18.92 12.78
C THR A 147 1.83 18.72 14.22
N ARG A 148 0.50 18.71 14.43
CA ARG A 148 -0.08 18.45 15.77
C ARG A 148 0.19 17.02 16.22
N LEU A 149 0.06 16.05 15.32
CA LEU A 149 0.33 14.65 15.60
C LEU A 149 1.80 14.43 15.95
N GLU A 150 2.74 14.94 15.16
CA GLU A 150 4.19 14.84 15.44
C GLU A 150 4.53 15.43 16.81
N ARG A 151 4.02 16.64 17.10
CA ARG A 151 4.21 17.27 18.41
C ARG A 151 3.70 16.37 19.53
N ARG A 152 2.50 15.80 19.37
CA ARG A 152 1.91 14.92 20.38
C ARG A 152 2.69 13.61 20.54
N MET A 153 3.19 13.04 19.45
CA MET A 153 4.06 11.87 19.49
C MET A 153 5.32 12.14 20.31
N ILE A 154 5.94 13.32 20.16
CA ILE A 154 7.13 13.73 20.93
C ILE A 154 6.79 13.96 22.40
N GLU A 155 5.62 14.51 22.72
CA GLU A 155 5.15 14.67 24.10
C GLU A 155 4.89 13.33 24.79
N VAL A 156 4.31 12.37 24.06
CA VAL A 156 4.06 11.00 24.56
C VAL A 156 5.37 10.24 24.72
N ASP A 157 6.31 10.40 23.78
CA ASP A 157 7.58 9.71 23.76
C ASP A 157 8.69 10.59 23.14
N PRO A 158 9.63 11.11 23.94
CA PRO A 158 10.72 11.94 23.43
C PRO A 158 11.63 11.25 22.40
N GLU A 159 11.71 9.91 22.41
CA GLU A 159 12.47 9.13 21.41
C GLU A 159 11.88 9.32 20.00
N ALA A 160 10.59 9.66 19.89
CA ALA A 160 9.90 9.87 18.61
C ALA A 160 10.65 10.86 17.71
N ARG A 161 11.22 11.93 18.28
CA ARG A 161 11.99 12.92 17.50
C ARG A 161 13.18 12.27 16.79
N THR A 162 13.95 11.46 17.51
CA THR A 162 15.13 10.77 16.97
C THR A 162 14.72 9.71 15.96
N LEU A 163 13.66 8.95 16.25
CA LEU A 163 13.13 7.93 15.35
C LEU A 163 12.64 8.52 14.02
N ILE A 164 11.92 9.66 14.05
CA ILE A 164 11.45 10.36 12.85
C ILE A 164 12.64 10.86 12.00
N GLN A 165 13.65 11.44 12.64
CA GLN A 165 14.85 11.89 11.93
C GLN A 165 15.57 10.73 11.26
N ARG A 166 15.72 9.62 11.98
CA ARG A 166 16.36 8.41 11.47
C ARG A 166 15.58 7.76 10.33
N LEU A 167 14.25 7.74 10.41
CA LEU A 167 13.37 7.27 9.34
C LEU A 167 13.64 8.04 8.03
N ARG A 168 13.63 9.38 8.08
CA ARG A 168 13.87 10.25 6.90
C ARG A 168 15.26 10.05 6.30
N GLU A 169 16.27 9.83 7.16
CA GLU A 169 17.62 9.52 6.72
C GLU A 169 17.67 8.18 5.94
N LEU A 170 17.04 7.13 6.48
CA LEU A 170 16.98 5.82 5.85
C LEU A 170 16.20 5.85 4.53
N GLU A 171 15.08 6.56 4.46
CA GLU A 171 14.31 6.75 3.23
C GLU A 171 15.16 7.40 2.13
N THR A 172 15.91 8.45 2.47
CA THR A 172 16.81 9.14 1.54
C THR A 172 17.92 8.20 1.04
N LYS A 173 18.51 7.41 1.96
CA LYS A 173 19.55 6.42 1.62
C LYS A 173 19.02 5.32 0.71
N LEU A 174 17.87 4.76 1.02
CA LEU A 174 17.20 3.73 0.22
C LEU A 174 16.83 4.26 -1.15
N GLN A 175 16.25 5.46 -1.23
CA GLN A 175 15.91 6.10 -2.49
C GLN A 175 17.16 6.31 -3.37
N THR A 176 18.26 6.79 -2.77
CA THR A 176 19.54 6.99 -3.48
C THR A 176 20.11 5.67 -3.98
N ALA A 177 20.10 4.62 -3.15
CA ALA A 177 20.59 3.29 -3.52
C ALA A 177 19.77 2.66 -4.66
N MET A 178 18.46 2.89 -4.69
CA MET A 178 17.59 2.42 -5.78
C MET A 178 17.79 3.20 -7.09
N GLN A 179 18.17 4.49 -7.01
CA GLN A 179 18.44 5.34 -8.18
C GLN A 179 19.82 5.14 -8.80
N GLN A 180 20.76 4.53 -8.09
CA GLN A 180 22.09 4.20 -8.60
C GLN A 180 22.11 2.71 -9.00
N PRO A 181 21.59 2.32 -10.18
CA PRO A 181 21.87 0.99 -10.70
C PRO A 181 23.38 0.89 -10.80
N ALA A 182 23.96 -0.14 -10.18
CA ALA A 182 25.40 -0.32 -10.05
C ALA A 182 26.06 -0.20 -11.43
N SER A 183 26.56 1.00 -11.72
CA SER A 183 27.25 1.32 -12.97
C SER A 183 28.68 0.82 -12.79
N ARG A 184 28.87 -0.49 -12.87
CA ARG A 184 30.17 -1.15 -12.79
C ARG A 184 30.23 -2.32 -13.77
#